data_AF-A0A5T1LLI4-F1
#
_entry.id   AF-A0A5T1LLI4-F1
#
_cell.length_a   1.000
_cell.length_b   1.000
_cell.length_c   1.000
_cell.angle_alpha   90.00
_cell.angle_beta   90.00
_cell.angle_gamma   90.00
#
_symmetry.space_group_name_H-M   'P 1'
#
loop_
_entity.id
_entity.type
_entity.pdbx_description
1 polymer ?
#
loop_
_entity_poly.entity_id
_entity_poly.type
_entity_poly.pdbx_seq_one_letter_code
_entity_poly.pdbx_strand_id
1 'polypeptide(L)'
;RFDVDIRNERDERSAKLTMDTLVLSAKLAALTPPQGYPNAPYYFTPERLEWIYKRGYLDKLLDPRIPAIYRYNFPKELRAKILKFGEENGIKD
;
A
#
# COMPACT_ATOMS: atom_id res chain seq x y z
N ARG A 1 -3.28 30.86 -3.18
CA ARG A 1 -2.80 31.30 -4.50
C ARG A 1 -1.45 30.62 -4.69
N PHE A 2 -1.31 29.68 -5.62
CA PHE A 2 -0.04 29.01 -5.86
C PHE A 2 0.77 29.93 -6.79
N ASP A 3 1.79 30.56 -6.24
CA ASP A 3 2.67 31.47 -6.98
C ASP A 3 3.75 30.61 -7.62
N VAL A 4 3.43 30.02 -8.78
CA VAL A 4 4.47 29.49 -9.66
C VAL A 4 5.04 30.67 -10.42
N ASP A 5 6.37 30.80 -10.38
CA ASP A 5 7.11 31.89 -10.99
C ASP A 5 7.03 31.78 -12.52
N ILE A 6 5.91 32.24 -13.09
CA ILE A 6 5.70 32.29 -14.54
C ILE A 6 6.58 33.43 -15.04
N ARG A 7 7.65 33.09 -15.76
CA ARG A 7 8.54 34.05 -16.42
C ARG A 7 7.70 35.15 -17.08
N ASN A 8 7.94 36.39 -16.65
CA ASN A 8 7.14 37.60 -16.90
C ASN A 8 7.09 38.06 -18.39
N GLU A 9 7.59 37.25 -19.33
CA GLU A 9 7.72 37.59 -20.75
C GLU A 9 6.52 37.12 -21.61
N ARG A 10 5.45 36.59 -21.01
CA ARG A 10 4.29 36.02 -21.74
C ARG A 10 3.04 36.90 -21.58
N ASP A 11 2.25 37.00 -22.66
CA ASP A 11 0.92 37.64 -22.70
C ASP A 11 0.06 37.14 -21.52
N GLU A 12 -0.71 38.03 -20.88
CA GLU A 12 -1.51 37.71 -19.68
C GLU A 12 -2.44 36.51 -19.90
N ARG A 13 -2.97 36.36 -21.13
CA ARG A 13 -3.80 35.20 -21.50
C ARG A 13 -3.02 33.90 -21.48
N SER A 14 -1.76 33.91 -21.93
CA SER A 14 -0.89 32.74 -21.89
C SER A 14 -0.53 32.36 -20.45
N ALA A 15 -0.30 33.35 -19.57
CA ALA A 15 -0.07 33.10 -18.16
C ALA A 15 -1.30 32.46 -17.48
N LYS A 16 -2.50 33.01 -17.76
CA LYS A 16 -3.77 32.46 -17.25
C LYS A 16 -4.02 31.04 -17.74
N LEU A 17 -3.85 30.77 -19.04
CA LEU A 17 -4.02 29.43 -19.61
C LEU A 17 -3.06 28.41 -18.98
N THR A 18 -1.83 28.82 -18.69
CA THR A 18 -0.83 27.97 -18.02
C THR A 18 -1.28 27.60 -16.60
N MET A 19 -1.77 28.57 -15.84
CA MET A 19 -2.31 28.33 -14.49
C MET A 19 -3.53 27.41 -14.51
N ASP A 20 -4.47 27.65 -15.41
CA ASP A 20 -5.69 26.84 -15.53
C ASP A 20 -5.34 25.38 -15.90
N THR A 21 -4.36 25.19 -16.78
CA THR A 21 -3.85 23.86 -17.17
C THR A 21 -3.17 23.15 -16.00
N LEU A 22 -2.36 23.88 -15.22
CA LEU A 22 -1.71 23.36 -14.00
C LEU A 22 -2.75 22.89 -12.98
N VAL A 23 -3.74 23.73 -12.68
CA VAL A 23 -4.82 23.38 -11.75
C VAL A 23 -5.63 22.19 -12.25
N LEU A 24 -5.95 22.15 -13.54
CA LEU A 24 -6.68 21.03 -14.15
C LEU A 24 -5.90 19.72 -14.05
N SER A 25 -4.61 19.73 -14.40
CA SER A 25 -3.75 18.54 -14.32
C SER A 25 -3.60 18.02 -12.89
N ALA A 26 -3.47 18.92 -11.90
CA ALA A 26 -3.42 18.57 -10.49
C ALA A 26 -4.74 17.93 -10.01
N LYS A 27 -5.89 18.49 -10.39
CA LYS A 27 -7.21 17.93 -10.06
C LYS A 27 -7.41 16.55 -10.71
N LEU A 28 -6.97 16.37 -11.95
CA LEU A 28 -7.05 15.08 -12.65
C LEU A 28 -6.21 14.02 -11.94
N ALA A 29 -4.96 14.33 -11.58
CA ALA A 29 -4.08 13.42 -10.86
C ALA A 29 -4.59 13.07 -9.45
N ALA A 30 -5.28 14.00 -8.78
CA ALA A 30 -5.90 13.73 -7.48
C ALA A 30 -7.12 12.81 -7.58
N LEU A 31 -7.87 12.87 -8.69
CA LEU A 31 -9.05 12.04 -8.93
C LEU A 31 -8.69 10.62 -9.38
N THR A 32 -7.63 10.47 -10.17
CA THR A 32 -7.07 9.17 -10.58
C THR A 32 -5.66 9.02 -10.04
N PRO A 33 -5.48 8.84 -8.72
CA PRO A 33 -4.15 8.63 -8.16
C PRO A 33 -3.54 7.39 -8.84
N PRO A 34 -2.23 7.41 -9.18
CA PRO A 34 -1.56 6.24 -9.71
C PRO A 34 -1.79 5.06 -8.77
N GLN A 35 -2.24 3.93 -9.32
CA GLN A 35 -2.50 2.73 -8.54
C GLN A 35 -1.18 2.21 -7.94
N GLY A 36 -1.05 2.35 -6.62
CA GLY A 36 0.12 1.95 -5.85
C GLY A 36 0.85 3.15 -5.25
N TYR A 37 0.87 3.23 -3.92
CA TYR A 37 1.79 4.12 -3.23
C TYR A 37 3.23 3.71 -3.57
N PRO A 38 4.21 4.64 -3.62
CA PRO A 38 5.62 4.30 -3.84
C PRO A 38 6.17 3.26 -2.85
N ASN A 39 5.52 3.11 -1.70
CA ASN A 39 5.80 2.13 -0.64
C ASN A 39 4.63 1.16 -0.38
N ALA A 40 3.62 1.10 -1.25
CA ALA A 40 2.52 0.17 -1.07
C ALA A 40 3.07 -1.26 -1.18
N PRO A 41 2.84 -2.12 -0.17
CA PRO A 41 3.16 -3.53 -0.31
C PRO A 41 2.42 -4.07 -1.52
N TYR A 42 3.15 -4.70 -2.46
CA TYR A 42 2.53 -5.45 -3.54
C TYR A 42 1.82 -6.66 -2.94
N TYR A 43 0.52 -6.54 -2.71
CA TYR A 43 -0.31 -7.68 -2.33
C TYR A 43 -0.65 -8.46 -3.60
N PHE A 44 -0.06 -9.65 -3.74
CA PHE A 44 -0.46 -10.59 -4.77
C PHE A 44 -1.84 -11.16 -4.44
N THR A 45 -2.63 -11.46 -5.48
CA THR A 45 -3.89 -12.19 -5.29
C THR A 45 -3.60 -13.59 -4.71
N PRO A 46 -4.55 -14.21 -3.98
CA PRO A 46 -4.36 -15.53 -3.39
C PRO A 46 -3.91 -16.59 -4.39
N GLU A 47 -4.44 -16.57 -5.61
CA GLU A 47 -4.10 -17.52 -6.69
C GLU A 47 -2.65 -17.36 -7.15
N ARG A 48 -2.18 -16.10 -7.24
CA ARG A 48 -0.80 -15.81 -7.61
C ARG A 48 0.16 -16.18 -6.49
N LEU A 49 -0.20 -15.97 -5.22
CA LEU A 49 0.58 -16.42 -4.07
C LEU A 49 0.73 -17.95 -4.06
N GLU A 50 -0.35 -18.67 -4.33
CA GLU A 50 -0.32 -20.14 -4.42
C GLU A 50 0.58 -20.62 -5.55
N TRP A 51 0.53 -19.97 -6.71
CA TRP A 51 1.41 -20.28 -7.84
C TRP A 51 2.89 -20.04 -7.54
N ILE A 52 3.23 -18.90 -6.91
CA ILE A 52 4.61 -18.55 -6.51
C ILE A 52 5.12 -19.56 -5.46
N TYR A 53 4.27 -19.95 -4.50
CA TYR A 53 4.61 -20.96 -3.49
C TYR A 53 4.87 -22.33 -4.09
N LYS A 54 3.98 -22.84 -4.96
CA LYS A 54 4.15 -24.15 -5.63
C LYS A 54 5.43 -24.21 -6.47
N ARG A 55 5.87 -23.06 -7.01
CA ARG A 55 7.12 -22.94 -7.76
C ARG A 55 8.38 -22.79 -6.89
N GLY A 56 8.24 -22.67 -5.57
CA GLY A 56 9.37 -22.56 -4.64
C GLY A 56 10.04 -21.19 -4.59
N TYR A 57 9.44 -20.16 -5.21
CA TYR A 57 9.95 -18.78 -5.13
C TYR A 57 9.59 -18.09 -3.82
N LEU A 58 8.51 -18.52 -3.17
CA LEU A 58 8.13 -18.03 -1.85
C LEU A 58 8.77 -18.92 -0.80
N ASP A 59 9.64 -18.34 0.03
CA ASP A 59 10.19 -19.04 1.18
C ASP A 59 9.03 -19.51 2.07
N LYS A 60 9.02 -20.79 2.43
CA LYS A 60 8.01 -21.41 3.29
C LYS A 60 7.89 -20.68 4.63
N LEU A 61 8.96 -20.03 5.08
CA LEU A 61 9.01 -19.24 6.31
C LEU A 61 8.28 -17.88 6.19
N LEU A 62 8.04 -17.41 4.96
CA LEU A 62 7.42 -16.13 4.61
C LEU A 62 6.04 -16.30 3.97
N ASP A 63 5.39 -17.47 4.11
CA ASP A 63 4.06 -17.68 3.53
C ASP A 63 3.01 -16.78 4.21
N PRO A 64 2.42 -15.81 3.48
CA PRO A 64 1.47 -14.88 4.05
C PRO A 64 0.12 -15.55 4.39
N ARG A 65 -0.15 -16.76 3.87
CA ARG A 65 -1.39 -17.52 4.13
C ARG A 65 -1.43 -18.16 5.51
N ILE A 66 -0.27 -18.33 6.14
CA ILE A 66 -0.19 -18.82 7.52
C ILE A 66 -0.47 -17.63 8.45
N PRO A 67 -1.47 -17.72 9.36
CA PRO A 67 -1.72 -16.69 10.36
C PRO A 67 -0.43 -16.34 11.11
N ALA A 68 -0.22 -15.05 11.37
CA ALA A 68 1.05 -14.54 11.92
C ALA A 68 1.50 -15.31 13.18
N ILE A 69 0.55 -15.69 14.05
CA ILE A 69 0.78 -16.44 15.29
C ILE A 69 1.42 -17.82 15.07
N TYR A 70 1.29 -18.43 13.89
CA TYR A 70 1.83 -19.74 13.55
C TYR A 70 3.06 -19.68 12.64
N ARG A 71 3.57 -18.47 12.32
CA ARG A 71 4.78 -18.32 11.52
C ARG A 71 6.03 -18.69 12.32
N TYR A 72 7.05 -19.20 11.63
CA TYR A 72 8.30 -19.67 12.25
C TYR A 72 9.00 -18.58 13.09
N ASN A 73 9.00 -17.34 12.61
CA ASN A 73 9.64 -16.20 13.29
C ASN A 73 8.79 -15.60 14.43
N PHE A 74 7.60 -16.14 14.72
CA PHE A 74 6.73 -15.56 15.74
C PHE A 74 7.23 -15.89 17.15
N PRO A 75 7.34 -14.91 18.07
CA PRO A 75 7.84 -15.17 19.43
C PRO A 75 6.97 -16.18 20.18
N LYS A 76 7.59 -17.27 20.65
CA LYS A 76 6.89 -18.37 21.35
C LYS A 76 6.15 -17.89 22.60
N GLU A 77 6.77 -17.00 23.37
CA GLU A 77 6.19 -16.45 24.60
C GLU A 77 4.93 -15.62 24.32
N LEU A 78 4.96 -14.82 23.25
CA LEU A 78 3.82 -14.00 22.86
C LEU A 78 2.66 -14.88 22.37
N ARG A 79 2.96 -15.94 21.61
CA ARG A 79 1.97 -16.93 21.17
C ARG A 79 1.24 -17.55 22.37
N ALA A 80 1.99 -17.97 23.39
CA ALA A 80 1.40 -18.56 24.60
C ALA A 80 0.47 -17.58 25.32
N LYS A 81 0.85 -16.30 25.43
CA LYS A 81 0.02 -15.25 26.04
C LYS A 81 -1.28 -15.00 25.26
N ILE A 82 -1.19 -14.93 23.91
CA ILE A 82 -2.36 -14.70 23.06
C ILE A 82 -3.35 -15.87 23.14
N LEU A 83 -2.85 -17.12 23.06
CA LEU A 83 -3.71 -18.30 23.18
C LEU A 83 -4.41 -18.36 24.54
N LYS A 84 -3.67 -18.13 25.63
CA LYS A 84 -4.23 -18.09 26.98
C LYS A 84 -5.31 -17.01 27.12
N PHE A 85 -5.04 -15.81 26.61
CA PHE A 85 -6.03 -14.72 26.60
C PHE A 85 -7.29 -15.11 25.80
N GLY A 86 -7.13 -15.78 24.65
CA GLY A 86 -8.26 -16.27 23.86
C GLY A 86 -9.11 -17.30 24.62
N GLU A 87 -8.48 -18.25 25.29
CA GLU A 87 -9.16 -19.25 26.14
C GLU A 87 -9.95 -18.59 27.28
N GLU A 88 -9.33 -17.65 28.00
CA GLU A 88 -9.95 -16.93 29.12
C GLU A 88 -11.16 -16.08 28.70
N ASN A 89 -11.14 -15.55 27.47
CA ASN A 89 -12.18 -14.66 26.95
C ASN A 89 -13.17 -15.38 26.02
N GLY A 90 -13.06 -16.70 25.86
CA GLY A 90 -13.94 -17.48 24.98
C GLY A 90 -13.79 -17.15 23.49
N ILE A 91 -12.66 -16.55 23.09
CA ILE A 91 -12.36 -16.23 21.70
C ILE A 91 -11.84 -17.50 21.03
N LYS A 92 -12.59 -18.02 20.06
CA LYS A 92 -12.19 -19.15 19.20
C LYS A 92 -12.12 -18.67 17.76
N ASP A 93 -11.14 -19.20 17.02
CA ASP A 93 -10.99 -19.01 15.56
C ASP A 93 -12.23 -19.54 14.80
#